data_AF-A0A2E0HPI3-F1
#
_entry.id   AF-A0A2E0HPI3-F1
#
_cell.length_a   1.000
_cell.length_b   1.000
_cell.length_c   1.000
_cell.angle_alpha   90.00
_cell.angle_beta   90.00
_cell.angle_gamma   90.00
#
_symmetry.space_group_name_H-M   'P 1'
#
loop_
_entity.id
_entity.type
_entity.pdbx_description
1 polymer ?
#
loop_
_entity_poly.entity_id
_entity_poly.type
_entity_poly.pdbx_seq_one_letter_code
_entity_poly.pdbx_strand_id
1 'polypeptide(L)'
;MAGRDPRADILDNNPFSNVKPKIHRIHSSTSDDGTIHINVGGARASFSNKPETKSNTSIWHFSDIEKSNLKLATAAFTLALGFMVVRGFGGISSLGFNTWILTLLLSMPVMLLAVGPAFLLHEIGHKIVAKKNGCWAEFRADPKGLQFGVILAFLLGFL
;
A
#
# COMPACT_ATOMS: atom_id res chain seq x y z
N MET A 1 18.67 -13.67 2.71
CA MET A 1 17.31 -13.25 3.12
C MET A 1 17.49 -12.09 4.09
N ALA A 2 17.23 -10.85 3.67
CA ALA A 2 17.28 -9.71 4.57
C ALA A 2 15.94 -9.62 5.32
N GLY A 3 15.94 -9.90 6.62
CA GLY A 3 14.77 -9.68 7.47
C GLY A 3 14.49 -8.19 7.65
N ARG A 4 13.25 -7.85 7.98
CA ARG A 4 12.83 -6.46 8.27
C ARG A 4 13.62 -5.91 9.46
N ASP A 5 14.02 -4.64 9.39
CA ASP A 5 14.64 -3.94 10.52
C ASP A 5 13.61 -3.80 11.67
N PRO A 6 13.93 -4.30 12.88
CA PRO A 6 13.08 -4.14 14.07
C PRO A 6 12.71 -2.69 14.41
N ARG A 7 13.46 -1.71 13.90
CA ARG A 7 13.21 -0.28 14.13
C ARG A 7 12.02 0.26 13.31
N ALA A 8 11.64 -0.39 12.22
CA ALA A 8 10.56 0.08 11.35
C ALA A 8 9.18 0.02 12.02
N ASP A 9 9.01 -0.84 13.03
CA ASP A 9 7.76 -1.01 13.79
C ASP A 9 7.45 0.19 14.71
N ILE A 10 8.36 1.16 14.84
CA ILE A 10 8.15 2.43 15.56
C ILE A 10 7.35 3.43 14.71
N LEU A 11 7.55 3.40 13.39
CA LEU A 11 6.97 4.37 12.48
C LEU A 11 5.55 3.96 12.05
N ASP A 12 5.37 2.66 11.80
CA ASP A 12 4.14 2.10 11.24
C ASP A 12 3.55 1.02 12.15
N ASN A 13 2.31 1.25 12.61
CA ASN A 13 1.55 0.23 13.33
C ASN A 13 1.23 -0.93 12.38
N ASN A 14 1.96 -2.03 12.51
CA ASN A 14 1.75 -3.22 11.70
C ASN A 14 0.53 -3.99 12.23
N PRO A 15 -0.58 -4.10 11.49
CA PRO A 15 -1.75 -4.87 11.93
C PRO A 15 -1.50 -6.38 11.97
N PHE A 16 -0.36 -6.84 11.44
CA PHE A 16 0.12 -8.21 11.51
C PHE A 16 1.14 -8.43 12.65
N SER A 17 1.51 -7.39 13.40
CA SER A 17 2.25 -7.51 14.65
C SER A 17 1.27 -7.35 15.83
N ASN A 18 0.94 -8.46 16.49
CA ASN A 18 0.21 -8.42 17.76
C ASN A 18 1.12 -8.06 18.96
N VAL A 19 2.37 -7.69 18.69
CA VAL A 19 3.32 -7.26 19.71
C VAL A 19 3.10 -5.78 19.95
N LYS A 20 2.47 -5.42 21.08
CA LYS A 20 2.54 -4.05 21.59
C LYS A 20 4.02 -3.69 21.70
N PRO A 21 4.49 -2.56 21.14
CA PRO A 21 5.90 -2.18 21.21
C PRO A 21 6.31 -2.08 22.69
N LYS A 22 6.94 -3.13 23.22
CA LYS A 22 7.42 -3.16 24.60
C LYS A 22 8.80 -2.53 24.59
N ILE A 23 8.82 -1.21 24.44
CA ILE A 23 10.05 -0.45 24.61
C ILE A 23 10.42 -0.58 26.09
N HIS A 24 11.45 -1.36 26.40
CA HIS A 24 12.18 -1.15 27.65
C HIS A 24 13.00 0.12 27.42
N ARG A 25 12.45 1.27 27.83
CA ARG A 25 13.13 2.56 27.71
C ARG A 25 14.34 2.46 28.64
N ILE A 26 15.53 2.28 28.06
CA ILE A 26 16.79 2.26 28.81
C ILE A 26 17.04 3.72 29.21
N HIS A 27 16.53 4.11 30.38
CA HIS A 27 16.88 5.38 30.97
C HIS A 27 18.33 5.28 31.45
N SER A 28 19.24 5.96 30.77
CA SER A 28 20.52 6.34 31.36
C SER A 28 20.23 7.47 32.34
N SER A 29 20.09 7.16 33.64
CA SER A 29 20.09 8.22 34.65
C SER A 29 21.53 8.66 34.90
N THR A 30 21.79 9.95 34.78
CA THR A 30 23.05 10.57 35.18
C THR A 30 22.87 11.01 36.63
N SER A 31 23.70 10.51 37.55
CA SER A 31 23.70 10.97 38.94
C SER A 31 24.36 12.35 39.04
N ASP A 32 24.10 13.09 40.12
CA ASP A 32 24.67 14.44 40.35
C ASP A 32 26.22 14.47 40.38
N ASP A 33 26.87 13.30 40.50
CA ASP A 33 28.32 13.10 40.44
C ASP A 33 28.86 12.82 39.01
N GLY A 34 28.03 12.97 37.98
CA GLY A 34 28.43 12.85 36.57
C GLY A 34 28.68 11.41 36.08
N THR A 35 28.45 10.40 36.91
CA THR A 35 28.61 8.99 36.55
C THR A 35 27.35 8.43 35.87
N ILE A 36 27.54 7.81 34.70
CA ILE A 36 26.46 7.19 33.92
C ILE A 36 26.29 5.75 34.37
N HIS A 37 25.19 5.44 35.06
CA HIS A 37 24.87 4.08 35.46
C HIS A 37 24.11 3.37 34.33
N ILE A 38 24.77 2.42 33.66
CA ILE A 38 24.15 1.53 32.67
C ILE A 38 23.76 0.25 33.39
N ASN A 39 22.45 -0.02 33.53
CA ASN A 39 21.98 -1.27 34.14
C ASN A 39 22.13 -2.43 33.13
N VAL A 40 23.27 -3.13 33.18
CA VAL A 40 23.63 -4.26 32.29
C VAL A 40 22.95 -5.59 32.72
N GLY A 41 22.11 -5.59 33.76
CA GLY A 41 21.38 -6.80 34.21
C GLY A 41 20.36 -7.30 33.19
N GLY A 42 19.75 -6.40 32.41
CA GLY A 42 18.79 -6.75 31.36
C GLY A 42 19.42 -7.25 30.05
N ALA A 43 20.71 -7.00 29.83
CA ALA A 43 21.41 -7.29 28.57
C ALA A 43 21.58 -8.79 28.29
N ARG A 44 21.54 -9.64 29.32
CA ARG A 44 21.62 -11.10 29.16
C ARG A 44 20.31 -11.74 28.67
N ALA A 45 19.17 -11.11 28.91
CA ALA A 45 17.88 -11.57 28.38
C ALA A 45 17.72 -11.30 26.87
N SER A 46 18.52 -10.38 26.32
CA SER A 46 18.52 -10.03 24.88
C SER A 46 19.17 -11.08 23.97
N PHE A 47 19.89 -12.07 24.52
CA PHE A 47 20.49 -13.17 23.74
C PHE A 47 19.59 -14.40 23.65
N SER A 48 18.43 -14.39 24.30
CA SER A 48 17.42 -15.44 24.15
C SER A 48 16.57 -15.16 22.91
N ASN A 49 17.12 -15.51 21.74
CA ASN A 49 16.36 -15.66 20.49
C ASN A 49 15.37 -16.82 20.66
N LYS A 50 14.30 -16.63 21.42
CA LYS A 50 13.14 -17.51 21.32
C LYS A 50 12.48 -17.19 19.97
N PRO A 51 12.40 -18.14 19.03
CA PRO A 51 11.70 -17.89 17.78
C PRO A 51 10.23 -17.66 18.12
N GLU A 52 9.79 -16.41 18.03
CA GLU A 52 8.40 -16.07 18.34
C GLU A 52 7.47 -16.76 17.34
N THR A 53 6.50 -17.46 17.94
CA THR A 53 5.51 -18.30 17.27
C THR A 53 4.60 -17.45 16.39
N LYS A 54 4.61 -17.74 15.09
CA LYS A 54 3.74 -17.17 14.05
C LYS A 54 2.28 -17.06 14.52
N SER A 55 1.82 -15.86 14.84
CA SER A 55 0.38 -15.61 14.98
C SER A 55 -0.25 -15.63 13.57
N ASN A 56 -1.22 -16.52 13.38
CA ASN A 56 -1.95 -16.75 12.13
C ASN A 56 -2.85 -15.56 11.75
N THR A 57 -2.30 -14.43 11.32
CA THR A 57 -3.08 -13.42 10.59
C THR A 57 -3.18 -13.85 9.13
N SER A 58 -4.42 -14.05 8.67
CA SER A 58 -4.71 -14.58 7.34
C SER A 58 -4.30 -13.58 6.25
N ILE A 59 -3.91 -14.09 5.09
CA ILE A 59 -3.54 -13.29 3.89
C ILE A 59 -4.74 -12.44 3.41
N TRP A 60 -5.94 -12.80 3.88
CA TRP A 60 -7.22 -12.26 3.47
C TRP A 60 -7.70 -11.11 4.36
N HIS A 61 -6.90 -10.70 5.35
CA HIS A 61 -7.23 -9.53 6.15
C HIS A 61 -6.89 -8.26 5.36
N PHE A 62 -7.94 -7.56 4.92
CA PHE A 62 -7.85 -6.26 4.27
C PHE A 62 -8.39 -5.18 5.22
N SER A 63 -7.60 -4.15 5.46
CA SER A 63 -8.03 -3.00 6.26
C SER A 63 -9.12 -2.21 5.52
N ASP A 64 -9.95 -1.47 6.25
CA ASP A 64 -11.00 -0.65 5.62
C ASP A 64 -10.40 0.49 4.78
N ILE A 65 -9.24 1.02 5.20
CA ILE A 65 -8.48 2.00 4.42
C ILE A 65 -7.94 1.39 3.12
N GLU A 66 -7.50 0.13 3.19
CA GLU A 66 -6.95 -0.62 2.06
C GLU A 66 -8.03 -0.85 1.01
N LYS A 67 -9.22 -1.29 1.42
CA LYS A 67 -10.38 -1.47 0.53
C LYS A 67 -10.82 -0.15 -0.10
N SER A 68 -10.84 0.94 0.68
CA SER A 68 -11.21 2.27 0.18
C SER A 68 -10.24 2.74 -0.90
N ASN A 69 -8.95 2.68 -0.61
CA ASN A 69 -7.89 3.03 -1.57
C ASN A 69 -7.94 2.13 -2.79
N LEU A 70 -8.15 0.83 -2.62
CA LEU A 70 -8.23 -0.14 -3.72
C LEU A 70 -9.38 0.21 -4.66
N LYS A 71 -10.56 0.53 -4.13
CA LYS A 71 -11.71 0.98 -4.91
C LYS A 71 -11.42 2.30 -5.62
N LEU A 72 -10.83 3.27 -4.92
CA LEU A 72 -10.44 4.57 -5.49
C LEU A 72 -9.48 4.38 -6.67
N ALA A 73 -8.41 3.60 -6.48
CA ALA A 73 -7.43 3.31 -7.50
C ALA A 73 -8.05 2.59 -8.70
N THR A 74 -8.87 1.57 -8.45
CA THR A 74 -9.57 0.83 -9.52
C THR A 74 -10.49 1.74 -10.32
N ALA A 75 -11.27 2.59 -9.66
CA ALA A 75 -12.18 3.53 -10.31
C ALA A 75 -11.42 4.55 -11.16
N ALA A 76 -10.33 5.11 -10.64
CA ALA A 76 -9.53 6.06 -11.38
C ALA A 76 -8.78 5.42 -12.56
N PHE A 77 -8.22 4.21 -12.41
CA PHE A 77 -7.62 3.49 -13.54
C PHE A 77 -8.66 3.16 -14.61
N THR A 78 -9.86 2.74 -14.20
CA THR A 78 -10.99 2.51 -15.13
C THR A 78 -11.30 3.78 -15.92
N LEU A 79 -11.41 4.91 -15.23
CA LEU A 79 -11.73 6.19 -15.83
C LEU A 79 -10.62 6.66 -16.77
N ALA A 80 -9.36 6.53 -16.36
CA ALA A 80 -8.21 6.93 -17.15
C ALA A 80 -8.05 6.06 -18.41
N LEU A 81 -8.23 4.75 -18.28
CA LEU A 81 -8.29 3.82 -19.41
C LEU A 81 -9.45 4.13 -20.36
N GLY A 82 -10.62 4.52 -19.84
CA GLY A 82 -11.74 4.97 -20.67
C GLY A 82 -11.40 6.23 -21.46
N PHE A 83 -10.65 7.18 -20.88
CA PHE A 83 -10.12 8.32 -21.64
C PHE A 83 -9.14 7.90 -22.74
N MET A 84 -8.30 6.89 -22.50
CA MET A 84 -7.40 6.37 -23.55
C MET A 84 -8.19 5.79 -24.73
N VAL A 85 -9.29 5.06 -24.48
CA VAL A 85 -10.16 4.49 -25.53
C VAL A 85 -10.72 5.59 -26.44
N VAL A 86 -11.11 6.72 -25.87
CA VAL A 86 -11.62 7.87 -26.65
C VAL A 86 -10.53 8.84 -27.12
N ARG A 87 -9.24 8.47 -27.01
CA ARG A 87 -8.08 9.32 -27.37
C ARG A 87 -8.04 10.66 -26.61
N GLY A 88 -8.46 10.66 -25.35
CA GLY A 88 -8.49 11.82 -24.49
C GLY A 88 -9.33 12.96 -25.08
N PHE A 89 -8.92 14.20 -24.80
CA PHE A 89 -9.56 15.42 -25.26
C PHE A 89 -9.48 15.59 -26.79
N GLY A 90 -8.36 15.17 -27.40
CA GLY A 90 -8.16 15.25 -28.85
C GLY A 90 -9.19 14.44 -29.65
N GLY A 91 -9.72 13.35 -29.08
CA GLY A 91 -10.75 12.54 -29.72
C GLY A 91 -12.08 13.27 -29.98
N ILE A 92 -12.37 14.35 -29.25
CA ILE A 92 -13.59 15.14 -29.47
C ILE A 92 -13.59 15.74 -30.89
N SER A 93 -12.44 16.23 -31.35
CA SER A 93 -12.31 16.84 -32.68
C SER A 93 -12.38 15.82 -33.81
N SER A 94 -11.97 14.57 -33.57
CA SER A 94 -11.93 13.54 -34.63
C SER A 94 -13.20 12.68 -34.70
N LEU A 95 -13.80 12.35 -33.55
CA LEU A 95 -15.00 11.52 -33.48
C LEU A 95 -16.30 12.36 -33.49
N GLY A 96 -16.25 13.58 -32.96
CA GLY A 96 -17.42 14.39 -32.62
C GLY A 96 -17.87 14.19 -31.16
N PHE A 97 -18.50 15.21 -30.56
CA PHE A 97 -18.83 15.21 -29.12
C PHE A 97 -19.80 14.08 -28.71
N ASN A 98 -20.83 13.82 -29.52
CA ASN A 98 -21.85 12.81 -29.21
C ASN A 98 -21.30 11.38 -29.24
N THR A 99 -20.48 11.06 -30.24
CA THR A 99 -19.83 9.75 -30.33
C THR A 99 -18.77 9.60 -29.24
N TRP A 100 -18.00 10.64 -28.96
CA TRP A 100 -17.01 10.66 -27.88
C TRP A 100 -17.64 10.31 -26.52
N ILE A 101 -18.74 10.97 -26.14
CA ILE A 101 -19.40 10.73 -24.85
C ILE A 101 -20.01 9.32 -24.79
N LEU A 102 -20.62 8.85 -25.89
CA LEU A 102 -21.22 7.52 -25.97
C LEU A 102 -20.17 6.42 -25.86
N THR A 103 -19.06 6.53 -26.62
CA THR A 103 -17.95 5.57 -26.55
C THR A 103 -17.32 5.57 -25.17
N LEU A 104 -17.14 6.74 -24.54
CA LEU A 104 -16.64 6.84 -23.18
C LEU A 104 -17.56 6.08 -22.20
N LEU A 105 -18.86 6.36 -22.24
CA LEU A 105 -19.83 5.76 -21.33
C LEU A 105 -19.94 4.23 -21.51
N LEU A 106 -19.90 3.75 -22.76
CA LEU A 106 -19.88 2.31 -23.06
C LEU A 106 -18.56 1.63 -22.64
N SER A 107 -17.44 2.35 -22.73
CA SER A 107 -16.13 1.80 -22.39
C SER A 107 -15.95 1.60 -20.88
N MET A 108 -16.56 2.42 -20.03
CA MET A 108 -16.40 2.34 -18.57
C MET A 108 -16.69 0.96 -17.97
N PRO A 109 -17.86 0.32 -18.21
CA PRO A 109 -18.11 -1.02 -17.69
C PRO A 109 -17.17 -2.07 -18.27
N VAL A 110 -16.77 -1.93 -19.54
CA VAL A 110 -15.82 -2.85 -20.19
C VAL A 110 -14.43 -2.76 -19.56
N MET A 111 -13.92 -1.53 -19.36
CA MET A 111 -12.62 -1.32 -18.73
C MET A 111 -12.64 -1.72 -17.26
N LEU A 112 -13.75 -1.51 -16.54
CA LEU A 112 -13.88 -1.95 -15.15
C LEU A 112 -13.79 -3.47 -15.03
N LEU A 113 -14.46 -4.21 -15.93
CA LEU A 113 -14.41 -5.67 -15.96
C LEU A 113 -13.04 -6.19 -16.37
N ALA A 114 -12.31 -5.47 -17.23
CA ALA A 114 -10.96 -5.84 -17.62
C ALA A 114 -9.94 -5.57 -16.48
N VAL A 115 -9.95 -4.36 -15.91
CA VAL A 115 -8.95 -3.92 -14.93
C VAL A 115 -9.24 -4.42 -13.52
N GLY A 116 -10.51 -4.54 -13.13
CA GLY A 116 -10.92 -4.90 -11.77
C GLY A 116 -10.30 -6.23 -11.28
N PRO A 117 -10.49 -7.35 -12.00
CA PRO A 117 -9.88 -8.62 -11.64
C PRO A 117 -8.35 -8.58 -11.74
N ALA A 118 -7.81 -7.93 -12.78
CA ALA A 118 -6.35 -7.83 -12.97
C ALA A 118 -5.67 -7.11 -11.79
N PHE A 119 -6.25 -5.99 -11.35
CA PHE A 119 -5.75 -5.19 -10.25
C PHE A 119 -5.93 -5.90 -8.90
N LEU A 120 -7.05 -6.57 -8.69
CA LEU A 120 -7.29 -7.36 -7.47
C LEU A 120 -6.28 -8.51 -7.34
N LEU A 121 -6.04 -9.25 -8.43
CA LEU A 121 -5.04 -10.32 -8.44
C LEU A 121 -3.62 -9.79 -8.28
N HIS A 122 -3.32 -8.62 -8.87
CA HIS A 122 -2.04 -7.94 -8.70
C HIS A 122 -1.74 -7.64 -7.22
N GLU A 123 -2.71 -7.10 -6.50
CA GLU A 123 -2.54 -6.75 -5.08
C GLU A 123 -2.39 -7.99 -4.18
N ILE A 124 -3.19 -9.03 -4.46
CA ILE A 124 -3.05 -10.32 -3.77
C ILE A 124 -1.65 -10.91 -4.04
N GLY A 125 -1.14 -10.78 -5.25
CA GLY A 125 0.21 -11.19 -5.62
C GLY A 125 1.29 -10.52 -4.76
N HIS A 126 1.23 -9.19 -4.60
CA HIS A 126 2.14 -8.45 -3.72
C HIS A 126 2.08 -8.95 -2.28
N LYS A 127 0.88 -9.16 -1.74
CA LYS A 127 0.67 -9.66 -0.37
C LYS A 127 1.21 -11.08 -0.18
N ILE A 128 1.07 -11.96 -1.19
CA ILE A 128 1.64 -13.33 -1.18
C ILE A 128 3.16 -13.28 -1.16
N VAL A 129 3.78 -12.50 -2.05
CA VAL A 129 5.24 -12.39 -2.15
C VAL A 129 5.83 -11.76 -0.89
N ALA A 130 5.18 -10.72 -0.34
CA ALA A 130 5.60 -10.10 0.91
C ALA A 130 5.57 -11.11 2.06
N LYS A 131 4.46 -11.87 2.20
CA LYS A 131 4.34 -12.89 3.25
C LYS A 131 5.37 -14.00 3.11
N LYS A 132 5.67 -14.45 1.88
CA LYS A 132 6.71 -15.46 1.62
C LYS A 132 8.09 -14.99 2.09
N ASN A 133 8.37 -13.69 1.97
CA ASN A 133 9.64 -13.09 2.40
C ASN A 133 9.64 -12.57 3.85
N GLY A 134 8.56 -12.76 4.62
CA GLY A 134 8.43 -12.25 5.98
C GLY A 134 8.22 -10.73 6.06
N CYS A 135 7.86 -10.09 4.95
CA CYS A 135 7.58 -8.66 4.85
C CYS A 135 6.07 -8.39 4.93
N TRP A 136 5.73 -7.15 5.30
CA TRP A 136 4.37 -6.63 5.30
C TRP A 136 4.08 -5.84 4.02
N ALA A 137 2.88 -6.00 3.48
CA ALA A 137 2.37 -5.22 2.36
C ALA A 137 0.93 -4.78 2.67
N GLU A 138 0.70 -3.47 2.62
CA GLU A 138 -0.61 -2.84 2.69
C GLU A 138 -0.77 -1.94 1.47
N PHE A 139 -1.87 -2.10 0.74
CA PHE A 139 -2.18 -1.23 -0.38
C PHE A 139 -2.43 0.21 0.10
N ARG A 140 -1.60 1.14 -0.38
CA ARG A 140 -1.77 2.58 -0.17
C ARG A 140 -1.71 3.27 -1.51
N ALA A 141 -2.86 3.75 -1.97
CA ALA A 141 -2.92 4.59 -3.16
C ALA A 141 -2.45 6.01 -2.81
N ASP A 142 -1.59 6.59 -3.66
CA ASP A 142 -1.31 8.02 -3.62
C ASP A 142 -2.40 8.76 -4.42
N PRO A 143 -3.27 9.55 -3.77
CA PRO A 143 -4.33 10.26 -4.46
C PRO A 143 -3.81 11.30 -5.47
N LYS A 144 -2.63 11.89 -5.23
CA LYS A 144 -2.05 12.89 -6.15
C LYS A 144 -1.52 12.23 -7.41
N GLY A 145 -0.82 11.10 -7.27
CA GLY A 145 -0.34 10.31 -8.41
C GLY A 145 -1.51 9.79 -9.26
N LEU A 146 -2.57 9.33 -8.59
CA LEU A 146 -3.78 8.85 -9.25
C LEU A 146 -4.50 9.96 -10.03
N GLN A 147 -4.64 11.13 -9.42
CA GLN A 147 -5.20 12.32 -10.07
C GLN A 147 -4.36 12.73 -11.28
N PHE A 148 -3.03 12.74 -11.14
CA PHE A 148 -2.12 13.06 -12.24
C PHE A 148 -2.30 12.10 -13.41
N GLY A 149 -2.37 10.79 -13.17
CA GLY A 149 -2.59 9.79 -14.22
C GLY A 149 -3.92 9.97 -14.95
N VAL A 150 -5.00 10.29 -14.22
CA VAL A 150 -6.30 10.60 -14.82
C VAL A 150 -6.23 11.85 -15.71
N ILE A 151 -5.59 12.91 -15.25
CA ILE A 151 -5.43 14.16 -16.02
C ILE A 151 -4.58 13.91 -17.27
N LEU A 152 -3.49 13.16 -17.14
CA LEU A 152 -2.61 12.79 -18.24
C LEU A 152 -3.40 12.03 -19.32
N ALA A 153 -4.19 11.03 -18.90
CA ALA A 153 -5.02 10.25 -19.79
C ALA A 153 -6.11 11.09 -20.47
N PHE A 154 -6.70 12.03 -19.73
CA PHE A 154 -7.67 12.95 -20.29
C PHE A 154 -7.05 13.87 -21.35
N LEU A 155 -5.87 14.43 -21.10
CA LEU A 155 -5.26 15.39 -22.02
C LEU A 155 -4.62 14.72 -23.23
N LEU A 156 -3.84 13.66 -23.01
CA LEU A 156 -3.00 13.04 -24.02
C LEU A 156 -3.59 11.75 -24.61
N GLY A 157 -4.54 11.11 -23.90
CA GLY A 157 -5.08 9.82 -24.32
C GLY A 157 -4.13 8.63 -24.08
N PHE A 158 -3.10 8.77 -23.23
CA PHE A 158 -2.21 7.68 -22.83
C PHE A 158 -1.91 7.70 -21.32
N LEU A 159 -1.54 6.53 -20.76
CA LEU A 159 -1.01 6.35 -19.40
C LEU A 159 0.43 5.85 -19.41
#